data_AF-A0A852N5H4-F1
#
_entry.id   AF-A0A852N5H4-F1
#
_cell.length_a   1.000
_cell.length_b   1.000
_cell.length_c   1.000
_cell.angle_alpha   90.00
_cell.angle_beta   90.00
_cell.angle_gamma   90.00
#
_symmetry.space_group_name_H-M   'P 1'
#
loop_
_entity.id
_entity.type
_entity.pdbx_description
1 polymer ?
#
loop_
_entity_poly.entity_id
_entity_poly.type
_entity_poly.pdbx_seq_one_letter_code
_entity_poly.pdbx_strand_id
1 'polypeptide(L)'
;SLLCLYSAGGRSEGGGFAAFFDLKASGYDDPILVSQTKGLGPKLQVAQVCKRLDTIGQDLVALCVNDLLAQGAEPLFFLSHLTCGKLDAEVMETIKEGIAEACRSAGCAFLGGEVTQVAAPCPSGHWDLAGFVVGALERGQRLLGLQRAEEGDVLLGLGSPGIHGRAFGVVRRILLTSSLRCSSPAPGSCGDTTLGDVLLTPGKMFSPALLPVLRSGHVKGFAPTAEGLLGGISRVLPEHVSAVLDALSWKIPEIFCWLYKEGNLSAQEMAQTFPCGIGAVLVVPKDLAQHVLQDIQRQQEAWLIGKVVAPCDTAGSHIEVENLAEALQLSSPQQLLNDTERQPQPRKRKVKVAVLVSGAGELSLVLAQRRCLGFMLDCSQSPRGVSLRWLWLCSPVQVIDHKLCGSRAEFDGTIDRVLQEFSVELICLAGFLRVLSSPFLRKWRGKILNVSPSLFPLIKDGSAQQEPLESGFRVTGCSVHFVLEEPSAGAVIHREPLRPRAGDAEASPAERLREAELRAFPLGLQLVASGAAWLGAHGRTCWRR
;
A
#
# COMPACT_ATOMS: atom_id res chain seq x y z
N SER A 1 4.09 -26.89 30.62
CA SER A 1 4.52 -28.30 30.79
C SER A 1 4.98 -28.85 29.45
N LEU A 2 6.06 -28.30 28.88
CA LEU A 2 6.66 -28.80 27.63
C LEU A 2 8.04 -29.33 28.01
N LEU A 3 8.13 -30.65 28.19
CA LEU A 3 9.37 -31.35 28.51
C LEU A 3 10.19 -31.49 27.23
N CYS A 4 11.01 -30.47 26.95
CA CYS A 4 12.06 -30.57 25.95
C CYS A 4 13.21 -31.38 26.58
N LEU A 5 13.48 -32.59 26.09
CA LEU A 5 14.65 -33.35 26.53
C LEU A 5 15.89 -32.69 25.91
N TYR A 6 16.77 -32.17 26.76
CA TYR A 6 18.03 -31.52 26.38
C TYR A 6 18.85 -32.36 25.39
N SER A 7 19.66 -31.68 24.57
CA SER A 7 20.58 -32.27 23.61
C SER A 7 21.49 -33.32 24.25
N ALA A 8 21.60 -34.49 23.60
CA ALA A 8 22.65 -35.45 23.90
C ALA A 8 24.01 -34.84 23.52
N GLY A 9 24.69 -34.26 24.51
CA GLY A 9 25.99 -33.63 24.38
C GLY A 9 26.18 -32.55 25.43
N GLY A 10 26.77 -32.90 26.57
CA GLY A 10 27.00 -31.96 27.66
C GLY A 10 27.93 -30.81 27.27
N ARG A 11 27.38 -29.60 27.18
CA ARG A 11 27.96 -28.30 27.59
C ARG A 11 26.93 -27.21 27.29
N SER A 12 26.56 -26.46 28.32
CA SER A 12 25.49 -25.46 28.33
C SER A 12 25.73 -24.20 27.48
N GLU A 13 26.70 -24.19 26.56
CA GLU A 13 27.00 -23.02 25.72
C GLU A 13 27.40 -23.39 24.26
N GLY A 14 27.22 -24.65 23.83
CA GLY A 14 27.54 -25.08 22.47
C GLY A 14 26.51 -26.06 21.93
N GLY A 15 25.89 -25.72 20.80
CA GLY A 15 24.74 -26.42 20.21
C GLY A 15 24.88 -27.93 20.10
N GLY A 16 23.85 -28.65 20.56
CA GLY A 16 23.67 -30.05 20.24
C GLY A 16 23.37 -30.25 18.76
N PHE A 17 23.73 -31.42 18.21
CA PHE A 17 23.50 -31.77 16.80
C PHE A 17 22.01 -31.77 16.41
N ALA A 18 21.14 -32.12 17.35
CA ALA A 18 19.69 -32.15 17.16
C ALA A 18 18.98 -31.95 18.50
N ALA A 19 17.75 -31.44 18.43
CA ALA A 19 16.82 -31.39 19.55
C ALA A 19 15.83 -32.57 19.49
N PHE A 20 15.38 -33.04 20.66
CA PHE A 20 14.41 -34.12 20.77
C PHE A 20 13.08 -33.57 21.32
N PHE A 21 11.97 -34.07 20.76
CA PHE A 21 10.63 -33.75 21.21
C PHE A 21 9.88 -35.05 21.53
N ASP A 22 9.35 -35.17 22.74
CA ASP A 22 8.64 -36.36 23.19
C ASP A 22 7.13 -36.20 23.00
N LEU A 23 6.59 -36.88 21.99
CA LEU A 23 5.16 -36.87 21.66
C LEU A 23 4.32 -37.55 22.75
N LYS A 24 4.83 -38.62 23.35
CA LYS A 24 4.11 -39.39 24.37
C LYS A 24 4.01 -38.60 25.67
N ALA A 25 5.10 -37.94 26.07
CA ALA A 25 5.08 -37.03 27.22
C ALA A 25 4.19 -35.80 26.99
N SER A 26 3.96 -35.43 25.73
CA SER A 26 3.04 -34.35 25.34
C SER A 26 1.57 -34.80 25.28
N GLY A 27 1.27 -36.05 25.63
CA GLY A 27 -0.09 -36.57 25.76
C GLY A 27 -0.69 -37.17 24.48
N TYR A 28 0.11 -37.41 23.44
CA TYR A 28 -0.37 -38.04 22.22
C TYR A 28 -0.31 -39.57 22.28
N ASP A 29 -1.31 -40.22 21.68
CA ASP A 29 -1.41 -41.68 21.55
C ASP A 29 -1.10 -42.16 20.12
N ASP A 30 -1.84 -41.69 19.11
CA ASP A 30 -1.60 -41.96 17.67
C ASP A 30 -1.53 -40.66 16.86
N PRO A 31 -0.46 -39.86 17.04
CA PRO A 31 -0.35 -38.55 16.42
C PRO A 31 -0.07 -38.62 14.92
N ILE A 32 -0.74 -37.76 14.17
CA ILE A 32 -0.33 -37.36 12.83
C ILE A 32 0.46 -36.04 12.95
N LEU A 33 1.70 -36.07 12.49
CA LEU A 33 2.54 -34.87 12.43
C LEU A 33 2.19 -34.02 11.21
N VAL A 34 2.03 -32.73 11.46
CA VAL A 34 1.83 -31.71 10.43
C VAL A 34 3.01 -30.76 10.49
N SER A 35 3.62 -30.50 9.34
CA SER A 35 4.78 -29.59 9.27
C SER A 35 4.57 -28.54 8.20
N GLN A 36 5.17 -27.38 8.42
CA GLN A 36 5.09 -26.27 7.50
C GLN A 36 6.35 -25.42 7.57
N THR A 37 6.73 -24.86 6.41
CA THR A 37 7.77 -23.84 6.31
C THR A 37 7.24 -22.59 5.63
N LYS A 38 7.67 -21.42 6.11
CA LYS A 38 7.41 -20.12 5.50
C LYS A 38 8.60 -19.20 5.65
N GLY A 39 8.86 -18.38 4.64
CA GLY A 39 9.70 -17.21 4.75
C GLY A 39 8.88 -15.98 5.17
N LEU A 40 9.47 -15.08 5.95
CA LEU A 40 8.82 -13.82 6.33
C LEU A 40 8.56 -12.91 5.12
N GLY A 41 9.42 -12.99 4.11
CA GLY A 41 9.26 -12.30 2.83
C GLY A 41 9.48 -10.78 2.92
N PRO A 42 8.82 -9.97 2.08
CA PRO A 42 9.12 -8.54 1.93
C PRO A 42 8.93 -7.69 3.19
N LYS A 43 8.21 -8.18 4.22
CA LYS A 43 8.09 -7.48 5.51
C LYS A 43 9.45 -7.27 6.17
N LEU A 44 10.36 -8.25 6.06
CA LEU A 44 11.73 -8.13 6.58
C LEU A 44 12.48 -6.95 5.95
N GLN A 45 12.33 -6.75 4.64
CA GLN A 45 12.98 -5.63 3.94
C GLN A 45 12.45 -4.28 4.41
N VAL A 46 11.14 -4.16 4.67
CA VAL A 46 10.55 -2.94 5.22
C VAL A 46 10.99 -2.73 6.66
N ALA A 47 11.04 -3.78 7.46
CA ALA A 47 11.54 -3.77 8.83
C ALA A 47 12.99 -3.27 8.93
N GLN A 48 13.87 -3.71 8.02
CA GLN A 48 15.24 -3.21 7.91
C GLN A 48 15.30 -1.72 7.55
N VAL A 49 14.51 -1.27 6.57
CA VAL A 49 14.45 0.14 6.17
C VAL A 49 13.95 1.04 7.30
N CYS A 50 12.96 0.56 8.06
CA CYS A 50 12.43 1.29 9.21
C CYS A 50 13.30 1.12 10.48
N LYS A 51 14.36 0.28 10.44
CA LYS A 51 15.21 -0.09 11.59
C LYS A 51 14.43 -0.63 12.79
N ARG A 52 13.46 -1.51 12.51
CA ARG A 52 12.57 -2.13 13.50
C ARG A 52 12.49 -3.62 13.26
N LEU A 53 13.34 -4.36 13.99
CA LEU A 53 13.53 -5.81 13.85
C LEU A 53 13.15 -6.56 15.14
N ASP A 54 12.59 -5.86 16.11
CA ASP A 54 12.17 -6.37 17.41
C ASP A 54 10.95 -7.30 17.29
N THR A 55 10.07 -7.08 16.32
CA THR A 55 8.80 -7.80 16.19
C THR A 55 8.75 -8.84 15.06
N ILE A 56 9.79 -8.92 14.22
CA ILE A 56 9.77 -9.81 13.04
C ILE A 56 9.79 -11.29 13.39
N GLY A 57 10.32 -11.65 14.57
CA GLY A 57 10.25 -13.02 15.08
C GLY A 57 8.82 -13.47 15.32
N GLN A 58 7.99 -12.60 15.90
CA GLN A 58 6.56 -12.86 16.09
C GLN A 58 5.81 -13.00 14.78
N ASP A 59 6.10 -12.17 13.78
CA ASP A 59 5.48 -12.28 12.47
C ASP A 59 5.76 -13.64 11.81
N LEU A 60 7.00 -14.11 11.89
CA LEU A 60 7.41 -15.40 11.33
C LEU A 60 6.67 -16.55 12.02
N VAL A 61 6.65 -16.57 13.35
CA VAL A 61 5.98 -17.61 14.13
C VAL A 61 4.48 -17.58 13.87
N ALA A 62 3.85 -16.41 13.89
CA ALA A 62 2.41 -16.25 13.61
C ALA A 62 2.04 -16.76 12.21
N LEU A 63 2.86 -16.46 11.19
CA LEU A 63 2.62 -16.93 9.82
C LEU A 63 2.66 -18.46 9.73
N CYS A 64 3.60 -19.10 10.41
CA CYS A 64 3.72 -20.56 10.39
C CYS A 64 2.62 -21.24 11.22
N VAL A 65 2.42 -20.79 12.46
CA VAL A 65 1.50 -21.39 13.42
C VAL A 65 0.05 -21.27 12.98
N ASN A 66 -0.37 -20.12 12.44
CA ASN A 66 -1.76 -19.93 12.03
C ASN A 66 -2.15 -20.82 10.85
N ASP A 67 -1.26 -21.03 9.88
CA ASP A 67 -1.51 -21.96 8.76
C ASP A 67 -1.52 -23.42 9.24
N LEU A 68 -0.66 -23.79 10.20
CA LEU A 68 -0.69 -25.11 10.82
C LEU A 68 -2.02 -25.34 11.56
N LEU A 69 -2.50 -24.31 12.26
CA LEU A 69 -3.80 -24.32 12.93
C LEU A 69 -4.98 -24.50 11.96
N ALA A 70 -4.83 -24.09 10.70
CA ALA A 70 -5.82 -24.33 9.64
C ALA A 70 -6.05 -25.80 9.30
N GLN A 71 -5.11 -26.67 9.68
CA GLN A 71 -5.26 -28.12 9.59
C GLN A 71 -5.86 -28.73 10.87
N GLY A 72 -6.12 -27.92 11.90
CA GLY A 72 -6.54 -28.38 13.23
C GLY A 72 -5.40 -28.93 14.09
N ALA A 73 -4.15 -28.78 13.66
CA ALA A 73 -2.98 -29.25 14.39
C ALA A 73 -2.60 -28.28 15.53
N GLU A 74 -2.16 -28.85 16.65
CA GLU A 74 -1.57 -28.10 17.76
C GLU A 74 -0.07 -27.88 17.47
N PRO A 75 0.45 -26.65 17.54
CA PRO A 75 1.87 -26.39 17.36
C PRO A 75 2.69 -27.02 18.50
N LEU A 76 3.71 -27.80 18.16
CA LEU A 76 4.57 -28.48 19.14
C LEU A 76 5.91 -27.78 19.28
N PHE A 77 6.59 -27.56 18.16
CA PHE A 77 7.90 -26.93 18.16
C PHE A 77 8.22 -26.16 16.88
N PHE A 78 9.22 -25.28 17.00
CA PHE A 78 9.63 -24.35 15.97
C PHE A 78 11.15 -24.32 15.79
N LEU A 79 11.60 -24.19 14.55
CA LEU A 79 12.98 -23.91 14.18
C LEU A 79 13.04 -22.70 13.25
N SER A 80 14.19 -22.03 13.20
CA SER A 80 14.40 -20.89 12.29
C SER A 80 15.70 -21.02 11.51
N HIS A 81 15.74 -20.40 10.33
CA HIS A 81 16.95 -20.25 9.54
C HIS A 81 17.05 -18.79 9.09
N LEU A 82 18.18 -18.15 9.37
CA LEU A 82 18.45 -16.77 9.00
C LEU A 82 19.66 -16.70 8.09
N THR A 83 19.44 -16.24 6.86
CA THR A 83 20.50 -15.96 5.90
C THR A 83 20.78 -14.45 5.88
N CYS A 84 22.03 -14.03 6.01
CA CYS A 84 22.40 -12.61 5.94
C CYS A 84 23.74 -12.37 5.22
N GLY A 85 23.89 -11.20 4.61
CA GLY A 85 25.17 -10.80 4.00
C GLY A 85 26.22 -10.34 5.03
N LYS A 86 25.81 -9.47 5.96
CA LYS A 86 26.66 -9.02 7.08
C LYS A 86 25.99 -9.41 8.38
N LEU A 87 26.72 -10.14 9.22
CA LEU A 87 26.28 -10.54 10.54
C LEU A 87 26.36 -9.33 11.50
N ASP A 88 25.26 -9.07 12.19
CA ASP A 88 25.18 -8.17 13.34
C ASP A 88 24.65 -8.98 14.52
N ALA A 89 25.48 -9.15 15.55
CA ALA A 89 25.19 -10.05 16.67
C ALA A 89 24.05 -9.52 17.55
N GLU A 90 23.94 -8.20 17.74
CA GLU A 90 22.92 -7.60 18.59
C GLU A 90 21.53 -7.74 17.95
N VAL A 91 21.46 -7.49 16.65
CA VAL A 91 20.23 -7.69 15.86
C VAL A 91 19.84 -9.16 15.84
N MET A 92 20.80 -10.07 15.73
CA MET A 92 20.55 -11.51 15.73
C MET A 92 19.91 -11.98 17.04
N GLU A 93 20.47 -11.59 18.18
CA GLU A 93 19.93 -11.97 19.48
C GLU A 93 18.53 -11.38 19.69
N THR A 94 18.30 -10.13 19.28
CA THR A 94 16.96 -9.52 19.29
C THR A 94 15.93 -10.37 18.52
N ILE A 95 16.29 -10.84 17.33
CA ILE A 95 15.39 -11.67 16.50
C ILE A 95 15.14 -13.03 17.16
N LYS A 96 16.19 -13.69 17.66
CA LYS A 96 16.07 -14.98 18.35
C LYS A 96 15.18 -14.89 19.58
N GLU A 97 15.36 -13.87 20.41
CA GLU A 97 14.52 -13.60 21.58
C GLU A 97 13.06 -13.38 21.17
N GLY A 98 12.82 -12.58 20.13
CA GLY A 98 11.49 -12.37 19.57
C GLY A 98 10.82 -13.65 19.07
N ILE A 99 11.57 -14.54 18.41
CA ILE A 99 11.07 -15.86 17.98
C ILE A 99 10.75 -16.72 19.21
N ALA A 100 11.64 -16.78 20.19
CA ALA A 100 11.44 -17.58 21.39
C ALA A 100 10.22 -17.13 22.20
N GLU A 101 10.02 -15.82 22.37
CA GLU A 101 8.84 -15.25 23.03
C GLU A 101 7.56 -15.52 22.25
N ALA A 102 7.60 -15.41 20.93
CA ALA A 102 6.45 -15.73 20.10
C ALA A 102 6.09 -17.23 20.16
N CYS A 103 7.09 -18.13 20.20
CA CYS A 103 6.84 -19.57 20.37
C CYS A 103 6.16 -19.86 21.72
N ARG A 104 6.63 -19.23 22.81
CA ARG A 104 5.98 -19.32 24.13
C ARG A 104 4.53 -18.86 24.07
N SER A 105 4.28 -17.71 23.45
CA SER A 105 2.95 -17.15 23.26
C SER A 105 2.06 -18.03 22.37
N ALA A 106 2.63 -18.75 21.41
CA ALA A 106 1.92 -19.69 20.53
C ALA A 106 1.63 -21.06 21.17
N GLY A 107 2.27 -21.36 22.32
CA GLY A 107 2.18 -22.65 23.00
C GLY A 107 3.15 -23.72 22.48
N CYS A 108 4.22 -23.35 21.76
CA CYS A 108 5.19 -24.30 21.23
C CYS A 108 6.63 -24.04 21.72
N ALA A 109 7.49 -25.06 21.62
CA ALA A 109 8.90 -24.96 22.00
C ALA A 109 9.76 -24.39 20.85
N PHE A 110 10.65 -23.44 21.14
CA PHE A 110 11.69 -23.04 20.20
C PHE A 110 12.92 -23.96 20.36
N LEU A 111 13.19 -24.83 19.38
CA LEU A 111 14.27 -25.82 19.46
C LEU A 111 15.61 -25.31 18.96
N GLY A 112 15.62 -24.15 18.30
CA GLY A 112 16.83 -23.49 17.86
C GLY A 112 16.71 -22.92 16.45
N GLY A 113 17.79 -22.28 16.01
CA GLY A 113 17.89 -21.77 14.66
C GLY A 113 19.32 -21.73 14.16
N GLU A 114 19.45 -21.77 12.85
CA GLU A 114 20.73 -21.70 12.16
C GLU A 114 20.90 -20.34 11.49
N VAL A 115 22.14 -19.84 11.51
CA VAL A 115 22.50 -18.58 10.87
C VAL A 115 23.54 -18.85 9.79
N THR A 116 23.23 -18.48 8.56
CA THR A 116 24.15 -18.61 7.43
C THR A 116 24.58 -17.23 6.96
N GLN A 117 25.89 -16.96 7.00
CA GLN A 117 26.45 -15.76 6.41
C GLN A 117 26.94 -16.06 4.98
N VAL A 118 26.43 -15.33 3.99
CA VAL A 118 26.75 -15.56 2.58
C VAL A 118 27.68 -14.46 2.07
N ALA A 119 28.90 -14.83 1.63
CA ALA A 119 29.78 -13.94 0.87
C ALA A 119 29.24 -13.81 -0.57
N ALA A 120 29.09 -12.58 -1.06
CA ALA A 120 28.16 -12.17 -2.14
C ALA A 120 28.26 -12.96 -3.48
N PRO A 121 27.17 -12.98 -4.30
CA PRO A 121 26.69 -11.78 -5.00
C PRO A 121 25.36 -11.23 -4.45
N CYS A 122 25.02 -11.53 -3.19
CA CYS A 122 23.88 -10.89 -2.54
C CYS A 122 24.16 -9.38 -2.34
N PRO A 123 23.29 -8.47 -2.79
CA PRO A 123 23.46 -7.04 -2.57
C PRO A 123 23.65 -6.77 -1.07
N SER A 124 24.60 -5.91 -0.72
CA SER A 124 24.90 -5.54 0.66
C SER A 124 23.61 -5.22 1.45
N GLY A 125 23.30 -6.03 2.47
CA GLY A 125 22.14 -5.85 3.33
C GLY A 125 20.94 -6.78 3.09
N HIS A 126 21.01 -7.74 2.15
CA HIS A 126 19.94 -8.73 1.98
C HIS A 126 19.91 -9.72 3.15
N TRP A 127 18.75 -9.82 3.82
CA TRP A 127 18.48 -10.79 4.87
C TRP A 127 17.26 -11.60 4.44
N ASP A 128 17.26 -12.89 4.76
CA ASP A 128 16.11 -13.76 4.61
C ASP A 128 15.91 -14.57 5.89
N LEU A 129 14.67 -14.68 6.33
CA LEU A 129 14.30 -15.33 7.58
C LEU A 129 13.20 -16.34 7.28
N ALA A 130 13.52 -17.61 7.51
CA ALA A 130 12.62 -18.73 7.33
C ALA A 130 12.32 -19.40 8.67
N GLY A 131 11.09 -19.89 8.78
CA GLY A 131 10.56 -20.60 9.93
C GLY A 131 10.10 -21.99 9.54
N PHE A 132 10.23 -22.92 10.48
CA PHE A 132 9.78 -24.29 10.36
C PHE A 132 8.99 -24.62 11.61
N VAL A 133 7.73 -25.00 11.44
CA VAL A 133 6.87 -25.43 12.55
C VAL A 133 6.47 -26.88 12.34
N VAL A 134 6.47 -27.63 13.44
CA VAL A 134 5.88 -28.95 13.50
C VAL A 134 4.81 -28.95 14.58
N GLY A 135 3.66 -29.52 14.24
CA GLY A 135 2.52 -29.69 15.11
C GLY A 135 1.98 -31.10 15.00
N ALA A 136 0.97 -31.40 15.81
CA ALA A 136 0.33 -32.71 15.79
C ALA A 136 -1.17 -32.63 16.07
N LEU A 137 -1.89 -33.62 15.55
CA LEU A 137 -3.28 -33.93 15.89
C LEU A 137 -3.42 -35.44 16.06
N GLU A 138 -4.44 -35.89 16.79
CA GLU A 138 -4.71 -37.33 16.90
C GLU A 138 -5.33 -37.89 15.61
N ARG A 139 -4.98 -39.12 15.24
CA ARG A 139 -5.65 -39.80 14.15
C ARG A 139 -7.15 -39.90 14.43
N GLY A 140 -7.97 -39.49 13.45
CA GLY A 140 -9.42 -39.46 13.59
C GLY A 140 -9.98 -38.16 14.17
N GLN A 141 -9.14 -37.24 14.68
CA GLN A 141 -9.57 -35.86 14.84
C GLN A 141 -9.95 -35.29 13.47
N ARG A 142 -11.05 -34.54 13.44
CA ARG A 142 -11.60 -33.98 12.21
C ARG A 142 -10.64 -32.91 11.69
N LEU A 143 -10.05 -33.14 10.52
CA LEU A 143 -9.27 -32.14 9.81
C LEU A 143 -10.18 -30.95 9.46
N LEU A 144 -9.71 -29.75 9.80
CA LEU A 144 -10.33 -28.49 9.38
C LEU A 144 -10.01 -28.24 7.90
N GLY A 145 -10.91 -27.54 7.20
CA GLY A 145 -10.68 -27.16 5.80
C GLY A 145 -10.92 -28.28 4.78
N LEU A 146 -11.42 -29.44 5.19
CA LEU A 146 -12.08 -30.37 4.27
C LEU A 146 -13.36 -29.71 3.76
N GLN A 147 -13.64 -29.87 2.46
CA GLN A 147 -14.76 -29.31 1.69
C GLN A 147 -16.15 -29.62 2.30
N ARG A 148 -16.45 -29.05 3.47
CA ARG A 148 -17.62 -29.32 4.32
C ARG A 148 -18.47 -28.08 4.53
N ALA A 149 -18.05 -26.94 3.98
CA ALA A 149 -18.87 -25.75 3.95
C ALA A 149 -20.08 -26.03 3.07
N GLU A 150 -21.26 -25.69 3.56
CA GLU A 150 -22.54 -25.90 2.91
C GLU A 150 -23.26 -24.56 2.82
N GLU A 151 -24.19 -24.45 1.86
CA GLU A 151 -25.04 -23.28 1.76
C GLU A 151 -25.75 -22.99 3.09
N GLY A 152 -25.70 -21.72 3.52
CA GLY A 152 -26.28 -21.27 4.77
C GLY A 152 -25.33 -21.30 5.97
N ASP A 153 -24.14 -21.90 5.85
CA ASP A 153 -23.09 -21.73 6.85
C ASP A 153 -22.69 -20.27 7.01
N VAL A 154 -22.22 -19.92 8.20
CA VAL A 154 -21.86 -18.55 8.59
C VAL A 154 -20.35 -18.39 8.62
N LEU A 155 -19.88 -17.21 8.20
CA LEU A 155 -18.49 -16.81 8.26
C LEU A 155 -18.28 -15.88 9.46
N LEU A 156 -17.40 -16.27 10.37
CA LEU A 156 -16.96 -15.45 11.50
C LEU A 156 -15.54 -14.92 11.23
N GLY A 157 -15.36 -13.61 11.27
CA GLY A 157 -14.07 -12.96 11.07
C GLY A 157 -13.40 -12.59 12.38
N LEU A 158 -12.11 -12.92 12.52
CA LEU A 158 -11.29 -12.54 13.66
C LEU A 158 -10.50 -11.26 13.37
N GLY A 159 -10.58 -10.28 14.26
CA GLY A 159 -9.87 -9.01 14.11
C GLY A 159 -8.35 -9.15 14.15
N SER A 160 -7.68 -8.52 13.18
CA SER A 160 -6.24 -8.34 13.14
C SER A 160 -5.88 -6.92 12.69
N PRO A 161 -5.08 -6.18 13.49
CA PRO A 161 -4.64 -4.83 13.12
C PRO A 161 -3.49 -4.83 12.11
N GLY A 162 -2.81 -5.98 11.90
CA GLY A 162 -1.60 -6.09 11.10
C GLY A 162 -1.84 -6.37 9.61
N ILE A 163 -0.88 -5.97 8.77
CA ILE A 163 -0.92 -6.17 7.31
C ILE A 163 -0.49 -7.60 6.89
N HIS A 164 0.26 -8.30 7.74
CA HIS A 164 0.89 -9.62 7.48
C HIS A 164 1.90 -9.65 6.31
N GLY A 165 2.73 -10.69 6.24
CA GLY A 165 4.02 -10.68 5.51
C GLY A 165 3.97 -10.53 3.98
N ARG A 166 3.05 -11.19 3.26
CA ARG A 166 3.05 -11.19 1.78
C ARG A 166 2.65 -9.85 1.17
N ALA A 167 1.73 -9.13 1.80
CA ALA A 167 1.21 -7.86 1.31
C ALA A 167 2.30 -6.76 1.24
N PHE A 168 3.43 -6.96 1.93
CA PHE A 168 4.53 -5.99 1.96
C PHE A 168 5.22 -5.76 0.62
N GLY A 169 5.06 -6.66 -0.36
CA GLY A 169 5.48 -6.39 -1.73
C GLY A 169 4.76 -5.16 -2.30
N VAL A 170 3.46 -5.02 -2.03
CA VAL A 170 2.66 -3.86 -2.44
C VAL A 170 2.97 -2.65 -1.55
N VAL A 171 3.02 -2.84 -0.22
CA VAL A 171 3.37 -1.76 0.73
C VAL A 171 4.70 -1.12 0.37
N ARG A 172 5.73 -1.91 0.06
CA ARG A 172 7.04 -1.39 -0.34
C ARG A 172 6.95 -0.54 -1.61
N ARG A 173 6.15 -0.95 -2.60
CA ARG A 173 5.92 -0.14 -3.81
C ARG A 173 5.20 1.17 -3.49
N ILE A 174 4.19 1.13 -2.63
CA ILE A 174 3.47 2.32 -2.18
C ILE A 174 4.42 3.27 -1.45
N LEU A 175 5.26 2.78 -0.53
CA LEU A 175 6.24 3.59 0.20
C LEU A 175 7.26 4.27 -0.73
N LEU A 176 7.64 3.62 -1.82
CA LEU A 176 8.57 4.19 -2.81
C LEU A 176 7.95 5.35 -3.59
N THR A 177 6.64 5.31 -3.85
CA THR A 177 5.91 6.35 -4.58
C THR A 177 5.29 7.40 -3.66
N SER A 178 5.06 7.07 -2.40
CA SER A 178 4.44 7.95 -1.42
C SER A 178 5.38 9.06 -0.96
N SER A 179 4.79 10.17 -0.54
CA SER A 179 5.53 11.27 0.10
C SER A 179 5.94 10.97 1.54
N LEU A 180 5.32 9.96 2.16
CA LEU A 180 5.58 9.55 3.54
C LEU A 180 6.77 8.59 3.63
N ARG A 181 7.47 8.63 4.77
CA ARG A 181 8.55 7.70 5.13
C ARG A 181 8.13 6.87 6.33
N CYS A 182 8.86 5.79 6.65
CA CYS A 182 8.61 5.01 7.87
C CYS A 182 8.56 5.91 9.12
N SER A 183 9.41 6.94 9.18
CA SER A 183 9.49 7.87 10.31
C SER A 183 8.44 8.98 10.29
N SER A 184 7.60 9.05 9.25
CA SER A 184 6.50 10.01 9.21
C SER A 184 5.41 9.61 10.21
N PRO A 185 4.60 10.56 10.71
CA PRO A 185 3.44 10.23 11.54
C PRO A 185 2.48 9.27 10.83
N ALA A 186 1.89 8.34 11.58
CA ALA A 186 0.92 7.40 11.04
C ALA A 186 -0.40 8.12 10.63
N PRO A 187 -0.97 7.80 9.45
CA PRO A 187 -2.27 8.30 9.04
C PRO A 187 -3.37 7.94 10.06
N GLY A 188 -4.14 8.93 10.49
CA GLY A 188 -5.29 8.75 11.41
C GLY A 188 -4.92 8.53 12.89
N SER A 189 -3.63 8.43 13.23
CA SER A 189 -3.19 8.36 14.62
C SER A 189 -3.10 9.75 15.27
N CYS A 190 -3.66 9.88 16.47
CA CYS A 190 -3.38 10.99 17.38
C CYS A 190 -2.23 10.59 18.31
N GLY A 191 -0.97 10.84 17.93
CA GLY A 191 0.18 10.56 18.81
C GLY A 191 1.53 10.49 18.10
N ASP A 192 2.54 9.98 18.82
CA ASP A 192 3.93 9.82 18.36
C ASP A 192 4.15 8.55 17.50
N THR A 193 3.08 7.81 17.19
CA THR A 193 3.16 6.57 16.40
C THR A 193 3.54 6.88 14.95
N THR A 194 4.61 6.26 14.47
CA THR A 194 5.08 6.44 13.10
C THR A 194 4.36 5.50 12.12
N LEU A 195 4.41 5.82 10.83
CA LEU A 195 3.91 4.94 9.77
C LEU A 195 4.61 3.58 9.81
N GLY A 196 5.91 3.56 10.11
CA GLY A 196 6.69 2.34 10.30
C GLY A 196 6.14 1.47 11.43
N ASP A 197 5.76 2.06 12.56
CA ASP A 197 5.14 1.34 13.69
C ASP A 197 3.85 0.65 13.27
N VAL A 198 2.95 1.39 12.61
CA VAL A 198 1.65 0.86 12.21
C VAL A 198 1.81 -0.21 11.14
N LEU A 199 2.67 0.02 10.14
CA LEU A 199 2.95 -0.98 9.11
C LEU A 199 3.52 -2.26 9.73
N LEU A 200 4.50 -2.13 10.62
CA LEU A 200 5.20 -3.26 11.24
C LEU A 200 4.49 -3.82 12.48
N THR A 201 3.24 -3.46 12.71
CA THR A 201 2.38 -4.10 13.72
C THR A 201 2.50 -5.63 13.59
N PRO A 202 2.87 -6.34 14.67
CA PRO A 202 3.15 -7.77 14.59
C PRO A 202 1.89 -8.58 14.28
N GLY A 203 2.08 -9.68 13.56
CA GLY A 203 1.05 -10.66 13.27
C GLY A 203 0.46 -11.24 14.55
N LYS A 204 -0.87 -11.34 14.58
CA LYS A 204 -1.61 -11.94 15.68
C LYS A 204 -1.52 -13.47 15.62
N MET A 205 -1.28 -14.10 16.77
CA MET A 205 -1.30 -15.55 16.92
C MET A 205 -2.65 -15.98 17.46
N PHE A 206 -3.28 -16.95 16.80
CA PHE A 206 -4.60 -17.42 17.19
C PHE A 206 -4.59 -18.77 17.92
N SER A 207 -3.47 -19.49 17.92
CA SER A 207 -3.40 -20.86 18.44
C SER A 207 -3.92 -21.03 19.88
N PRO A 208 -3.47 -20.29 20.90
CA PRO A 208 -3.87 -20.62 22.28
C PRO A 208 -5.36 -20.34 22.51
N ALA A 209 -5.88 -19.28 21.87
CA ALA A 209 -7.25 -18.85 22.05
C ALA A 209 -8.26 -19.71 21.26
N LEU A 210 -7.87 -20.18 20.08
CA LEU A 210 -8.78 -20.92 19.21
C LEU A 210 -8.68 -22.42 19.33
N LEU A 211 -7.56 -23.00 19.81
CA LEU A 211 -7.43 -24.46 19.88
C LEU A 211 -8.62 -25.14 20.60
N PRO A 212 -9.14 -24.63 21.75
CA PRO A 212 -10.33 -25.20 22.38
C PRO A 212 -11.59 -25.09 21.51
N VAL A 213 -11.78 -23.95 20.83
CA VAL A 213 -12.92 -23.70 19.94
C VAL A 213 -12.87 -24.63 18.72
N LEU A 214 -11.70 -24.82 18.13
CA LEU A 214 -11.49 -25.71 17.00
C LEU A 214 -11.72 -27.18 17.40
N ARG A 215 -11.29 -27.57 18.60
CA ARG A 215 -11.48 -28.92 19.16
C ARG A 215 -12.92 -29.22 19.59
N SER A 216 -13.79 -28.21 19.75
CA SER A 216 -15.21 -28.42 20.07
C SER A 216 -15.97 -29.22 19.01
N GLY A 217 -15.47 -29.26 17.78
CA GLY A 217 -16.15 -29.88 16.65
C GLY A 217 -17.25 -29.03 16.02
N HIS A 218 -17.48 -27.81 16.52
CA HIS A 218 -18.46 -26.85 16.01
C HIS A 218 -17.95 -26.03 14.81
N VAL A 219 -16.66 -26.12 14.49
CA VAL A 219 -16.01 -25.38 13.41
C VAL A 219 -15.80 -26.31 12.20
N LYS A 220 -16.32 -25.90 11.04
CA LYS A 220 -16.16 -26.63 9.77
C LYS A 220 -14.84 -26.32 9.07
N GLY A 221 -14.34 -25.08 9.22
CA GLY A 221 -13.06 -24.66 8.64
C GLY A 221 -12.47 -23.42 9.32
N PHE A 222 -11.16 -23.26 9.19
CA PHE A 222 -10.39 -22.10 9.66
C PHE A 222 -9.43 -21.65 8.56
N ALA A 223 -9.46 -20.37 8.22
CA ALA A 223 -8.69 -19.79 7.13
C ALA A 223 -7.93 -18.54 7.59
N PRO A 224 -6.61 -18.60 7.77
CA PRO A 224 -5.78 -17.41 7.90
C PRO A 224 -5.84 -16.55 6.64
N THR A 225 -5.84 -15.23 6.81
CA THR A 225 -5.95 -14.25 5.70
C THR A 225 -4.64 -13.49 5.46
N ALA A 226 -3.51 -14.02 5.97
CA ALA A 226 -2.19 -13.43 5.79
C ALA A 226 -1.75 -13.35 4.30
N GLU A 227 -2.40 -14.12 3.43
CA GLU A 227 -2.21 -14.11 1.97
C GLU A 227 -3.27 -13.29 1.22
N GLY A 228 -4.10 -12.52 1.94
CA GLY A 228 -5.26 -11.80 1.41
C GLY A 228 -6.57 -12.43 1.89
N LEU A 229 -7.61 -11.60 2.02
CA LEU A 229 -8.93 -12.03 2.48
C LEU A 229 -9.54 -13.08 1.55
N LEU A 230 -9.55 -12.82 0.24
CA LEU A 230 -10.12 -13.76 -0.75
C LEU A 230 -9.30 -15.05 -0.84
N GLY A 231 -7.97 -14.93 -0.87
CA GLY A 231 -7.05 -16.07 -1.00
C GLY A 231 -7.05 -16.99 0.22
N GLY A 232 -7.29 -16.45 1.41
CA GLY A 232 -7.46 -17.26 2.62
C GLY A 232 -8.75 -18.08 2.59
N ILE A 233 -9.88 -17.40 2.33
CA ILE A 233 -11.22 -18.04 2.35
C ILE A 233 -11.35 -19.08 1.23
N SER A 234 -10.79 -18.84 0.04
CA SER A 234 -10.90 -19.79 -1.08
C SER A 234 -10.24 -21.15 -0.80
N ARG A 235 -9.27 -21.21 0.12
CA ARG A 235 -8.59 -22.47 0.50
C ARG A 235 -9.45 -23.39 1.34
N VAL A 236 -10.50 -22.88 1.99
CA VAL A 236 -11.39 -23.67 2.86
C VAL A 236 -12.77 -23.90 2.27
N LEU A 237 -13.12 -23.20 1.20
CA LEU A 237 -14.40 -23.37 0.53
C LEU A 237 -14.33 -24.47 -0.54
N PRO A 238 -15.31 -25.39 -0.60
CA PRO A 238 -15.53 -26.28 -1.74
C PRO A 238 -15.80 -25.54 -3.06
N GLU A 239 -15.53 -26.21 -4.18
CA GLU A 239 -15.82 -25.68 -5.53
C GLU A 239 -17.32 -25.48 -5.79
N HIS A 240 -18.20 -26.21 -5.09
CA HIS A 240 -19.65 -26.20 -5.31
C HIS A 240 -20.40 -25.15 -4.49
N VAL A 241 -19.71 -24.28 -3.75
CA VAL A 241 -20.32 -23.18 -3.00
C VAL A 241 -19.62 -21.86 -3.30
N SER A 242 -20.22 -20.77 -2.83
CA SER A 242 -19.62 -19.43 -2.86
C SER A 242 -19.78 -18.76 -1.50
N ALA A 243 -19.13 -17.62 -1.29
CA ALA A 243 -19.24 -16.85 -0.07
C ALA A 243 -19.52 -15.38 -0.36
N VAL A 244 -20.39 -14.78 0.44
CA VAL A 244 -20.67 -13.34 0.41
C VAL A 244 -20.33 -12.77 1.77
N LEU A 245 -19.48 -11.75 1.77
CA LEU A 245 -19.06 -11.00 2.94
C LEU A 245 -19.54 -9.55 2.83
N ASP A 246 -19.86 -8.92 3.96
CA ASP A 246 -20.19 -7.50 4.02
C ASP A 246 -19.16 -6.73 4.84
N ALA A 247 -18.36 -5.89 4.16
CA ALA A 247 -17.28 -5.12 4.77
C ALA A 247 -17.75 -4.09 5.82
N LEU A 248 -19.04 -3.75 5.87
CA LEU A 248 -19.59 -2.90 6.92
C LEU A 248 -19.80 -3.65 8.24
N SER A 249 -19.68 -4.98 8.24
CA SER A 249 -19.89 -5.82 9.42
C SER A 249 -18.68 -5.88 10.37
N TRP A 250 -17.53 -5.33 9.98
CA TRP A 250 -16.34 -5.26 10.83
C TRP A 250 -15.62 -3.92 10.72
N LYS A 251 -14.75 -3.66 11.69
CA LYS A 251 -13.93 -2.45 11.70
C LYS A 251 -12.68 -2.66 10.84
N ILE A 252 -12.55 -1.90 9.76
CA ILE A 252 -11.33 -1.88 8.96
C ILE A 252 -10.31 -0.91 9.59
N PRO A 253 -9.10 -1.35 9.95
CA PRO A 253 -8.05 -0.46 10.44
C PRO A 253 -7.65 0.62 9.43
N GLU A 254 -7.39 1.83 9.91
CA GLU A 254 -7.14 3.02 9.07
C GLU A 254 -5.94 2.87 8.13
N ILE A 255 -4.98 2.02 8.49
CA ILE A 255 -3.84 1.74 7.62
C ILE A 255 -4.27 1.15 6.27
N PHE A 256 -5.33 0.34 6.22
CA PHE A 256 -5.85 -0.20 4.96
C PHE A 256 -6.54 0.89 4.14
N CYS A 257 -7.21 1.85 4.78
CA CYS A 257 -7.79 3.01 4.12
C CYS A 257 -6.70 3.90 3.50
N TRP A 258 -5.58 4.07 4.22
CA TRP A 258 -4.42 4.78 3.68
C TRP A 258 -3.79 4.03 2.51
N LEU A 259 -3.57 2.71 2.62
CA LEU A 259 -3.02 1.88 1.53
C LEU A 259 -3.92 1.91 0.28
N TYR A 260 -5.23 1.86 0.47
CA TYR A 260 -6.22 1.98 -0.60
C TYR A 260 -6.09 3.31 -1.37
N LYS A 261 -6.02 4.43 -0.62
CA LYS A 261 -5.92 5.79 -1.19
C LYS A 261 -4.54 6.07 -1.81
N GLU A 262 -3.47 5.85 -1.05
CA GLU A 262 -2.10 6.15 -1.47
C GLU A 262 -1.62 5.22 -2.59
N GLY A 263 -2.05 3.95 -2.55
CA GLY A 263 -1.74 2.96 -3.58
C GLY A 263 -2.62 3.06 -4.82
N ASN A 264 -3.69 3.88 -4.79
CA ASN A 264 -4.73 3.94 -5.81
C ASN A 264 -5.21 2.54 -6.22
N LEU A 265 -5.49 1.71 -5.19
CA LEU A 265 -5.87 0.32 -5.36
C LEU A 265 -7.39 0.21 -5.54
N SER A 266 -7.84 -0.76 -6.33
CA SER A 266 -9.25 -1.15 -6.35
C SER A 266 -9.63 -1.94 -5.09
N ALA A 267 -10.92 -1.98 -4.76
CA ALA A 267 -11.41 -2.81 -3.65
C ALA A 267 -11.08 -4.30 -3.86
N GLN A 268 -11.12 -4.77 -5.11
CA GLN A 268 -10.74 -6.14 -5.46
C GLN A 268 -9.25 -6.41 -5.18
N GLU A 269 -8.35 -5.51 -5.61
CA GLU A 269 -6.91 -5.63 -5.29
C GLU A 269 -6.66 -5.58 -3.78
N MET A 270 -7.43 -4.77 -3.05
CA MET A 270 -7.37 -4.73 -1.58
C MET A 270 -7.73 -6.09 -0.98
N ALA A 271 -8.88 -6.67 -1.34
CA ALA A 271 -9.33 -7.96 -0.82
C ALA A 271 -8.43 -9.14 -1.24
N GLN A 272 -7.81 -9.06 -2.42
CA GLN A 272 -6.87 -10.08 -2.90
C GLN A 272 -5.52 -10.02 -2.19
N THR A 273 -5.06 -8.81 -1.83
CA THR A 273 -3.69 -8.62 -1.32
C THR A 273 -3.65 -8.53 0.20
N PHE A 274 -4.67 -7.94 0.81
CA PHE A 274 -4.67 -7.56 2.22
C PHE A 274 -5.75 -8.31 3.01
N PRO A 275 -5.53 -8.50 4.32
CA PRO A 275 -6.54 -9.02 5.26
C PRO A 275 -7.72 -8.06 5.49
N CYS A 276 -7.54 -6.76 5.21
CA CYS A 276 -8.55 -5.71 5.43
C CYS A 276 -9.16 -5.69 6.85
N GLY A 277 -8.35 -5.99 7.87
CA GLY A 277 -8.77 -6.01 9.28
C GLY A 277 -9.22 -7.37 9.83
N ILE A 278 -9.39 -8.38 8.97
CA ILE A 278 -9.71 -9.74 9.38
C ILE A 278 -8.44 -10.59 9.26
N GLY A 279 -7.90 -11.13 10.35
CA GLY A 279 -6.70 -11.97 10.35
C GLY A 279 -6.94 -13.46 10.13
N ALA A 280 -8.16 -13.93 10.39
CA ALA A 280 -8.61 -15.27 10.05
C ALA A 280 -10.14 -15.35 9.97
N VAL A 281 -10.65 -16.36 9.27
CA VAL A 281 -12.08 -16.62 9.09
C VAL A 281 -12.40 -18.04 9.57
N LEU A 282 -13.50 -18.20 10.31
CA LEU A 282 -14.07 -19.49 10.65
C LEU A 282 -15.35 -19.73 9.86
N VAL A 283 -15.52 -20.97 9.37
CA VAL A 283 -16.79 -21.44 8.80
C VAL A 283 -17.50 -22.26 9.87
N VAL A 284 -18.73 -21.87 10.20
CA VAL A 284 -19.53 -22.50 11.26
C VAL A 284 -20.96 -22.77 10.80
N PRO A 285 -21.60 -23.85 11.29
CA PRO A 285 -23.03 -24.08 11.11
C PRO A 285 -23.84 -22.89 11.63
N LYS A 286 -24.91 -22.54 10.92
CA LYS A 286 -25.76 -21.37 11.23
C LYS A 286 -26.32 -21.40 12.65
N ASP A 287 -26.73 -22.56 13.12
CA ASP A 287 -27.30 -22.83 14.44
C ASP A 287 -26.28 -22.67 15.58
N LEU A 288 -25.00 -22.91 15.29
CA LEU A 288 -23.91 -22.79 16.27
C LEU A 288 -23.18 -21.45 16.20
N ALA A 289 -23.41 -20.64 15.17
CA ALA A 289 -22.66 -19.42 14.89
C ALA A 289 -22.62 -18.44 16.07
N GLN A 290 -23.78 -18.19 16.70
CA GLN A 290 -23.87 -17.25 17.82
C GLN A 290 -23.07 -17.73 19.04
N HIS A 291 -23.09 -19.03 19.31
CA HIS A 291 -22.39 -19.64 20.44
C HIS A 291 -20.88 -19.60 20.24
N VAL A 292 -20.41 -20.01 19.05
CA VAL A 292 -18.98 -19.97 18.70
C VAL A 292 -18.46 -18.53 18.71
N LEU A 293 -19.24 -17.57 18.20
CA LEU A 293 -18.88 -16.15 18.24
C LEU A 293 -18.67 -15.64 19.67
N GLN A 294 -19.57 -16.00 20.61
CA GLN A 294 -19.44 -15.62 22.01
C GLN A 294 -18.20 -16.22 22.68
N ASP A 295 -17.89 -17.49 22.39
CA ASP A 295 -16.70 -18.14 22.94
C ASP A 295 -15.41 -17.46 22.47
N ILE A 296 -15.36 -17.07 21.20
CA ILE A 296 -14.23 -16.32 20.62
C ILE A 296 -14.14 -14.92 21.22
N GLN A 297 -15.26 -14.22 21.35
CA GLN A 297 -15.32 -12.83 21.85
C GLN A 297 -14.83 -12.67 23.29
N ARG A 298 -14.76 -13.75 24.07
CA ARG A 298 -14.14 -13.74 25.41
C ARG A 298 -12.63 -13.49 25.37
N GLN A 299 -11.97 -13.76 24.24
CA GLN A 299 -10.51 -13.67 24.12
C GLN A 299 -10.06 -12.80 22.95
N GLN A 300 -10.90 -12.60 21.94
CA GLN A 300 -10.53 -11.97 20.67
C GLN A 300 -11.65 -11.10 20.12
N GLU A 301 -11.32 -10.02 19.40
CA GLU A 301 -12.32 -9.33 18.58
C GLU A 301 -12.77 -10.23 17.43
N ALA A 302 -14.09 -10.39 17.27
CA ALA A 302 -14.67 -11.16 16.21
C ALA A 302 -16.07 -10.66 15.83
N TRP A 303 -16.43 -10.88 14.57
CA TRP A 303 -17.71 -10.47 13.99
C TRP A 303 -18.29 -11.57 13.12
N LEU A 304 -19.62 -11.57 12.96
CA LEU A 304 -20.25 -12.25 11.84
C LEU A 304 -20.02 -11.39 10.61
N ILE A 305 -19.29 -11.91 9.63
CA ILE A 305 -18.84 -11.12 8.46
C ILE A 305 -19.52 -11.52 7.16
N GLY A 306 -20.22 -12.65 7.13
CA GLY A 306 -20.81 -13.17 5.91
C GLY A 306 -21.41 -14.56 6.05
N LYS A 307 -21.72 -15.15 4.89
CA LYS A 307 -22.35 -16.47 4.78
C LYS A 307 -21.89 -17.19 3.52
N VAL A 308 -21.98 -18.52 3.57
CA VAL A 308 -21.80 -19.41 2.42
C VAL A 308 -23.14 -19.47 1.67
N VAL A 309 -23.08 -19.37 0.35
CA VAL A 309 -24.22 -19.33 -0.57
C VAL A 309 -24.06 -20.37 -1.68
N ALA A 310 -25.14 -20.63 -2.41
CA ALA A 310 -25.12 -21.41 -3.66
C ALA A 310 -24.05 -20.84 -4.63
N PRO A 311 -23.46 -21.70 -5.50
CA PRO A 311 -22.37 -21.29 -6.37
C PRO A 311 -22.81 -20.20 -7.35
N CYS A 312 -22.00 -19.16 -7.52
CA CYS A 312 -22.25 -18.13 -8.52
C CYS A 312 -21.76 -18.59 -9.91
N ASP A 313 -22.58 -18.40 -10.96
CA ASP A 313 -22.30 -18.79 -12.36
C ASP A 313 -21.13 -18.04 -13.04
N THR A 314 -20.35 -17.23 -12.31
CA THR A 314 -19.28 -16.42 -12.89
C THR A 314 -17.93 -17.13 -12.82
N ALA A 315 -17.30 -17.30 -13.98
CA ALA A 315 -16.10 -18.10 -14.22
C ALA A 315 -14.79 -17.58 -13.58
N GLY A 316 -14.82 -16.94 -12.40
CA GLY A 316 -13.59 -16.39 -11.82
C GLY A 316 -13.56 -16.02 -10.33
N SER A 317 -14.68 -15.92 -9.60
CA SER A 317 -14.61 -15.69 -8.14
C SER A 317 -15.79 -16.28 -7.41
N HIS A 318 -15.53 -17.33 -6.61
CA HIS A 318 -16.49 -17.94 -5.68
C HIS A 318 -16.73 -17.08 -4.43
N ILE A 319 -16.17 -15.87 -4.35
CA ILE A 319 -16.19 -15.04 -3.15
C ILE A 319 -16.42 -13.59 -3.55
N GLU A 320 -17.42 -12.98 -2.92
CA GLU A 320 -17.78 -11.57 -3.05
C GLU A 320 -17.62 -10.85 -1.71
N VAL A 321 -17.07 -9.64 -1.74
CA VAL A 321 -16.96 -8.76 -0.57
C VAL A 321 -17.70 -7.46 -0.89
N GLU A 322 -18.95 -7.40 -0.45
CA GLU A 322 -19.83 -6.25 -0.59
C GLU A 322 -19.30 -5.06 0.23
N ASN A 323 -19.59 -3.86 -0.24
CA ASN A 323 -19.35 -2.59 0.46
C ASN A 323 -17.88 -2.30 0.85
N LEU A 324 -16.90 -3.06 0.35
CA LEU A 324 -15.50 -2.87 0.74
C LEU A 324 -14.95 -1.48 0.34
N ALA A 325 -15.29 -1.01 -0.86
CA ALA A 325 -14.89 0.32 -1.32
C ALA A 325 -15.48 1.43 -0.43
N GLU A 326 -16.71 1.26 0.04
CA GLU A 326 -17.39 2.19 0.94
C GLU A 326 -16.75 2.15 2.33
N ALA A 327 -16.57 0.96 2.90
CA ALA A 327 -15.92 0.76 4.20
C ALA A 327 -14.49 1.33 4.24
N LEU A 328 -13.71 1.22 3.16
CA LEU A 328 -12.37 1.81 3.04
C LEU A 328 -12.38 3.35 2.87
N GLN A 329 -13.49 3.91 2.40
CA GLN A 329 -13.66 5.37 2.26
C GLN A 329 -14.21 6.00 3.55
N LEU A 330 -15.04 5.27 4.29
CA LEU A 330 -15.56 5.62 5.60
C LEU A 330 -14.43 5.58 6.65
N SER A 331 -13.69 6.67 6.80
CA SER A 331 -12.71 6.81 7.89
C SER A 331 -13.19 7.86 8.89
N SER A 332 -14.12 7.45 9.79
CA SER A 332 -14.25 7.85 11.21
C SER A 332 -15.63 7.44 11.79
N PRO A 333 -15.73 6.68 12.91
CA PRO A 333 -16.95 6.61 13.73
C PRO A 333 -17.32 7.95 14.41
N GLN A 334 -16.54 9.02 14.20
CA GLN A 334 -16.87 10.39 14.63
C GLN A 334 -17.79 11.12 13.63
N GLN A 335 -17.95 10.64 12.39
CA GLN A 335 -18.86 11.29 11.44
C GLN A 335 -20.33 10.90 11.67
N LEU A 336 -20.60 9.68 12.16
CA LEU A 336 -21.96 9.23 12.49
C LEU A 336 -22.56 9.91 13.74
N LEU A 337 -21.72 10.45 14.63
CA LEU A 337 -22.19 11.22 15.80
C LEU A 337 -22.33 12.73 15.52
N ASN A 338 -21.79 13.23 14.40
CA ASN A 338 -21.89 14.64 14.02
C ASN A 338 -22.97 14.92 12.97
N ASP A 339 -23.64 13.90 12.43
CA ASP A 339 -24.71 14.06 11.42
C ASP A 339 -26.04 14.59 11.98
N THR A 340 -26.14 14.81 13.30
CA THR A 340 -27.31 15.46 13.93
C THR A 340 -27.24 16.98 13.97
N GLU A 341 -26.11 17.61 13.61
CA GLU A 341 -26.01 19.07 13.52
C GLU A 341 -25.37 19.51 12.20
N ARG A 342 -26.14 19.43 11.11
CA ARG A 342 -25.79 20.12 9.86
C ARG A 342 -25.88 21.63 10.05
N GLN A 343 -24.77 22.26 10.41
CA GLN A 343 -24.53 23.66 10.05
C GLN A 343 -24.00 23.75 8.60
N PRO A 344 -24.43 24.75 7.82
CA PRO A 344 -24.02 24.88 6.42
C PRO A 344 -22.54 25.22 6.30
N GLN A 345 -21.76 24.35 5.63
CA GLN A 345 -20.36 24.63 5.30
C GLN A 345 -20.21 25.86 4.39
N PRO A 346 -19.15 26.68 4.55
CA PRO A 346 -18.91 27.85 3.72
C PRO A 346 -18.53 27.45 2.28
N ARG A 347 -19.09 28.16 1.29
CA ARG A 347 -18.81 27.96 -0.15
C ARG A 347 -17.29 28.06 -0.43
N LYS A 348 -16.70 26.99 -1.01
CA LYS A 348 -15.29 26.94 -1.44
C LYS A 348 -14.99 28.07 -2.44
N ARG A 349 -13.97 28.91 -2.14
CA ARG A 349 -13.46 29.98 -3.01
C ARG A 349 -12.90 29.40 -4.31
N LYS A 350 -13.32 29.91 -5.48
CA LYS A 350 -12.80 29.51 -6.80
C LYS A 350 -11.50 30.28 -7.09
N VAL A 351 -10.44 29.57 -7.47
CA VAL A 351 -9.13 30.15 -7.85
C VAL A 351 -9.12 30.49 -9.34
N LYS A 352 -8.62 31.68 -9.71
CA LYS A 352 -8.49 32.07 -11.13
C LYS A 352 -7.19 31.56 -11.74
N VAL A 353 -7.29 30.65 -12.71
CA VAL A 353 -6.13 30.04 -13.40
C VAL A 353 -6.02 30.57 -14.82
N ALA A 354 -4.81 30.96 -15.25
CA ALA A 354 -4.46 31.23 -16.64
C ALA A 354 -3.64 30.11 -17.24
N VAL A 355 -3.90 29.77 -18.50
CA VAL A 355 -3.09 28.83 -19.28
C VAL A 355 -2.36 29.58 -20.37
N LEU A 356 -1.03 29.48 -20.39
CA LEU A 356 -0.17 29.99 -21.46
C LEU A 356 0.11 28.88 -22.46
N VAL A 357 -0.08 29.18 -23.74
CA VAL A 357 0.07 28.21 -24.83
C VAL A 357 0.91 28.80 -25.96
N SER A 358 1.72 27.97 -26.63
CA SER A 358 2.46 28.31 -27.85
C SER A 358 2.18 27.28 -28.94
N GLY A 359 0.91 27.15 -29.38
CA GLY A 359 0.47 26.23 -30.44
C GLY A 359 -0.69 25.30 -30.06
N ALA A 360 -1.05 24.36 -30.93
CA ALA A 360 -2.14 23.40 -30.70
C ALA A 360 -1.67 22.20 -29.84
N GLY A 361 -1.61 22.38 -28.52
CA GLY A 361 -1.31 21.30 -27.57
C GLY A 361 -2.56 20.57 -27.07
N GLU A 362 -2.50 19.24 -26.88
CA GLU A 362 -3.60 18.46 -26.27
C GLU A 362 -3.81 18.78 -24.79
N LEU A 363 -2.76 19.20 -24.09
CA LEU A 363 -2.83 19.55 -22.67
C LEU A 363 -3.73 20.77 -22.42
N SER A 364 -3.70 21.77 -23.30
CA SER A 364 -4.59 22.93 -23.21
C SER A 364 -6.05 22.57 -23.50
N LEU A 365 -6.30 21.56 -24.36
CA LEU A 365 -7.64 21.05 -24.66
C LEU A 365 -8.25 20.28 -23.46
N VAL A 366 -7.47 19.45 -22.77
CA VAL A 366 -7.94 18.73 -21.57
C VAL A 366 -8.25 19.71 -20.43
N LEU A 367 -7.40 20.72 -20.23
CA LEU A 367 -7.64 21.77 -19.23
C LEU A 367 -8.90 22.58 -19.55
N ALA A 368 -9.16 22.85 -20.85
CA ALA A 368 -10.37 23.50 -21.34
C ALA A 368 -11.64 22.70 -21.06
N GLN A 369 -11.65 21.40 -21.40
CA GLN A 369 -12.82 20.54 -21.25
C GLN A 369 -13.23 20.29 -19.80
N ARG A 370 -12.26 20.23 -18.88
CA ARG A 370 -12.52 19.98 -17.45
C ARG A 370 -13.08 21.20 -16.70
N ARG A 371 -13.31 22.34 -17.36
CA ARG A 371 -13.79 23.61 -16.77
C ARG A 371 -12.96 24.05 -15.54
N CYS A 372 -11.67 23.70 -15.51
CA CYS A 372 -10.75 24.09 -14.44
C CYS A 372 -10.28 25.56 -14.55
N LEU A 373 -10.90 26.38 -15.39
CA LEU A 373 -10.29 27.60 -15.93
C LEU A 373 -11.06 28.88 -15.61
N GLY A 374 -10.29 29.94 -15.37
CA GLY A 374 -10.78 31.32 -15.31
C GLY A 374 -10.43 32.15 -16.55
N PHE A 375 -9.35 31.82 -17.27
CA PHE A 375 -8.84 32.59 -18.41
C PHE A 375 -7.78 31.83 -19.24
N MET A 376 -7.62 32.14 -20.54
CA MET A 376 -6.59 31.54 -21.40
C MET A 376 -5.83 32.59 -22.24
N LEU A 377 -4.51 32.43 -22.37
CA LEU A 377 -3.65 33.34 -23.11
C LEU A 377 -2.86 32.58 -24.19
N ASP A 378 -3.14 32.89 -25.45
CA ASP A 378 -2.44 32.32 -26.61
C ASP A 378 -1.33 33.27 -27.08
N CYS A 379 -0.12 32.72 -27.29
CA CYS A 379 1.06 33.48 -27.72
C CYS A 379 1.52 33.09 -29.15
N SER A 380 0.70 32.38 -29.92
CA SER A 380 1.02 31.85 -31.26
C SER A 380 0.56 32.75 -32.42
N GLN A 381 1.19 32.59 -33.60
CA GLN A 381 0.89 33.41 -34.78
C GLN A 381 -0.51 33.09 -35.35
N SER A 382 -1.34 34.13 -35.52
CA SER A 382 -2.53 34.22 -36.37
C SER A 382 -3.61 33.13 -36.21
N PRO A 383 -4.90 33.48 -36.00
CA PRO A 383 -6.01 32.53 -35.88
C PRO A 383 -6.38 31.80 -37.20
N ARG A 384 -5.47 31.73 -38.17
CA ARG A 384 -5.69 31.16 -39.51
C ARG A 384 -4.80 29.95 -39.75
N GLY A 385 -5.03 28.90 -38.96
CA GLY A 385 -4.50 27.56 -39.16
C GLY A 385 -5.42 26.57 -38.45
N VAL A 386 -5.82 25.50 -39.15
CA VAL A 386 -6.73 24.47 -38.65
C VAL A 386 -6.25 23.94 -37.28
N SER A 387 -7.16 23.87 -36.28
CA SER A 387 -7.00 23.31 -34.91
C SER A 387 -7.04 24.26 -33.69
N LEU A 388 -7.71 25.42 -33.76
CA LEU A 388 -7.98 26.28 -32.58
C LEU A 388 -9.48 26.43 -32.25
N ARG A 389 -10.36 25.57 -32.78
CA ARG A 389 -11.81 25.61 -32.50
C ARG A 389 -12.15 25.46 -31.01
N TRP A 390 -11.27 24.82 -30.23
CA TRP A 390 -11.44 24.62 -28.79
C TRP A 390 -11.18 25.88 -27.96
N LEU A 391 -10.45 26.89 -28.47
CA LEU A 391 -10.25 28.17 -27.77
C LEU A 391 -11.59 28.87 -27.48
N TRP A 392 -12.56 28.74 -28.39
CA TRP A 392 -13.91 29.31 -28.26
C TRP A 392 -14.77 28.63 -27.18
N LEU A 393 -14.35 27.46 -26.68
CA LEU A 393 -15.00 26.79 -25.54
C LEU A 393 -14.58 27.42 -24.19
N CYS A 394 -13.53 28.25 -24.18
CA CYS A 394 -12.97 28.89 -23.00
C CYS A 394 -13.07 30.42 -23.13
N SER A 395 -14.14 31.04 -22.65
CA SER A 395 -14.20 32.50 -22.54
C SER A 395 -13.75 32.93 -21.14
N PRO A 396 -12.80 33.88 -20.98
CA PRO A 396 -12.16 34.74 -21.99
C PRO A 396 -10.80 34.21 -22.55
N VAL A 397 -10.48 34.53 -23.81
CA VAL A 397 -9.17 34.30 -24.46
C VAL A 397 -8.53 35.62 -24.91
N GLN A 398 -7.22 35.79 -24.70
CA GLN A 398 -6.41 36.88 -25.27
C GLN A 398 -5.29 36.31 -26.14
N VAL A 399 -4.92 37.05 -27.20
CA VAL A 399 -3.84 36.66 -28.12
C VAL A 399 -2.75 37.73 -28.10
N ILE A 400 -1.52 37.33 -27.77
CA ILE A 400 -0.35 38.24 -27.78
C ILE A 400 0.60 37.81 -28.91
N ASP A 401 0.81 38.69 -29.88
CA ASP A 401 1.81 38.47 -30.92
C ASP A 401 3.20 38.85 -30.41
N HIS A 402 4.04 37.85 -30.17
CA HIS A 402 5.40 38.01 -29.70
C HIS A 402 6.32 38.77 -30.69
N LYS A 403 5.97 38.86 -31.99
CA LYS A 403 6.77 39.60 -32.99
C LYS A 403 6.60 41.11 -32.88
N LEU A 404 5.52 41.56 -32.23
CA LEU A 404 5.27 42.97 -31.95
C LEU A 404 6.05 43.48 -30.73
N CYS A 405 6.74 42.60 -30.00
CA CYS A 405 7.56 42.95 -28.85
C CYS A 405 9.05 43.02 -29.27
N GLY A 406 9.72 44.12 -28.96
CA GLY A 406 11.13 44.35 -29.31
C GLY A 406 12.12 43.59 -28.42
N SER A 407 11.68 43.08 -27.26
CA SER A 407 12.52 42.28 -26.37
C SER A 407 11.72 41.22 -25.58
N ARG A 408 12.43 40.23 -25.03
CA ARG A 408 11.84 39.22 -24.13
C ARG A 408 11.17 39.85 -22.90
N ALA A 409 11.80 40.87 -22.32
CA ALA A 409 11.27 41.56 -21.14
C ALA A 409 9.97 42.32 -21.46
N GLU A 410 9.87 42.90 -22.65
CA GLU A 410 8.67 43.59 -23.14
C GLU A 410 7.51 42.61 -23.40
N PHE A 411 7.83 41.44 -23.96
CA PHE A 411 6.85 40.36 -24.16
C PHE A 411 6.31 39.83 -22.82
N ASP A 412 7.19 39.50 -21.88
CA ASP A 412 6.79 39.03 -20.55
C ASP A 412 6.03 40.11 -19.76
N GLY A 413 6.40 41.39 -19.94
CA GLY A 413 5.68 42.53 -19.40
C GLY A 413 4.26 42.68 -19.96
N THR A 414 4.05 42.30 -21.23
CA THR A 414 2.72 42.28 -21.85
C THR A 414 1.88 41.13 -21.30
N ILE A 415 2.45 39.93 -21.16
CA ILE A 415 1.80 38.78 -20.51
C ILE A 415 1.38 39.16 -19.08
N ASP A 416 2.29 39.75 -18.32
CA ASP A 416 2.04 40.16 -16.94
C ASP A 416 0.88 41.15 -16.79
N ARG A 417 0.81 42.18 -17.66
CA ARG A 417 -0.33 43.13 -17.67
C ARG A 417 -1.67 42.43 -17.87
N VAL A 418 -1.73 41.51 -18.84
CA VAL A 418 -2.95 40.75 -19.12
C VAL A 418 -3.31 39.84 -17.94
N LEU A 419 -2.33 39.13 -17.35
CA LEU A 419 -2.59 38.29 -16.18
C LEU A 419 -3.12 39.10 -14.98
N GLN A 420 -2.65 40.33 -14.80
CA GLN A 420 -3.15 41.25 -13.76
C GLN A 420 -4.57 41.74 -14.04
N GLU A 421 -4.89 42.10 -15.29
CA GLU A 421 -6.22 42.55 -15.71
C GLU A 421 -7.30 41.50 -15.37
N PHE A 422 -7.00 40.23 -15.61
CA PHE A 422 -7.93 39.12 -15.30
C PHE A 422 -7.87 38.64 -13.84
N SER A 423 -7.03 39.27 -13.01
CA SER A 423 -6.80 38.90 -11.59
C SER A 423 -6.36 37.44 -11.42
N VAL A 424 -5.44 36.97 -12.26
CA VAL A 424 -4.97 35.58 -12.25
C VAL A 424 -4.20 35.26 -10.96
N GLU A 425 -4.48 34.09 -10.39
CA GLU A 425 -3.84 33.57 -9.18
C GLU A 425 -2.82 32.46 -9.48
N LEU A 426 -3.01 31.65 -10.53
CA LEU A 426 -2.10 30.59 -10.97
C LEU A 426 -1.90 30.59 -12.49
N ILE A 427 -0.68 30.26 -12.92
CA ILE A 427 -0.26 30.21 -14.33
C ILE A 427 0.14 28.78 -14.69
N CYS A 428 -0.45 28.23 -15.74
CA CYS A 428 -0.15 26.92 -16.29
C CYS A 428 0.60 27.04 -17.61
N LEU A 429 1.78 26.43 -17.71
CA LEU A 429 2.52 26.33 -18.96
C LEU A 429 2.11 25.05 -19.69
N ALA A 430 1.13 25.15 -20.60
CA ALA A 430 0.65 24.00 -21.37
C ALA A 430 1.29 24.02 -22.77
N GLY A 431 2.50 23.48 -22.91
CA GLY A 431 3.23 23.54 -24.18
C GLY A 431 3.74 24.94 -24.52
N PHE A 432 3.96 25.78 -23.50
CA PHE A 432 4.59 27.09 -23.66
C PHE A 432 6.11 26.91 -23.77
N LEU A 433 6.64 26.96 -25.00
CA LEU A 433 8.04 26.63 -25.30
C LEU A 433 9.03 27.80 -25.14
N ARG A 434 8.57 28.95 -24.61
CA ARG A 434 9.40 30.14 -24.46
C ARG A 434 9.99 30.25 -23.05
N VAL A 435 11.23 30.73 -22.98
CA VAL A 435 11.91 31.01 -21.71
C VAL A 435 11.39 32.33 -21.14
N LEU A 436 10.80 32.27 -19.94
CA LEU A 436 10.37 33.43 -19.17
C LEU A 436 11.58 34.15 -18.55
N SER A 437 11.53 35.48 -18.46
CA SER A 437 12.57 36.33 -17.88
C SER A 437 12.61 36.25 -16.35
N SER A 438 13.80 36.50 -15.78
CA SER A 438 14.00 36.53 -14.32
C SER A 438 13.06 37.49 -13.57
N PRO A 439 12.75 38.71 -14.05
CA PRO A 439 11.77 39.57 -13.39
C PRO A 439 10.37 38.94 -13.32
N PHE A 440 9.94 38.24 -14.38
CA PHE A 440 8.65 37.56 -14.43
C PHE A 440 8.58 36.40 -13.44
N LEU A 441 9.61 35.53 -13.43
CA LEU A 441 9.70 34.39 -12.52
C LEU A 441 9.75 34.79 -11.05
N ARG A 442 10.41 35.92 -10.72
CA ARG A 442 10.44 36.47 -9.36
C ARG A 442 9.06 36.98 -8.92
N LYS A 443 8.34 37.69 -9.81
CA LYS A 443 7.01 38.23 -9.52
C LYS A 443 5.95 37.13 -9.32
N TRP A 444 6.01 36.09 -10.14
CA TRP A 444 5.04 34.98 -10.12
C TRP A 444 5.58 33.72 -9.41
N ARG A 445 6.59 33.89 -8.56
CA ARG A 445 7.21 32.80 -7.81
C ARG A 445 6.16 32.01 -7.01
N GLY A 446 6.15 30.69 -7.19
CA GLY A 446 5.20 29.79 -6.53
C GLY A 446 3.79 29.78 -7.14
N LYS A 447 3.58 30.48 -8.26
CA LYS A 447 2.29 30.53 -8.97
C LYS A 447 2.36 29.96 -10.39
N ILE A 448 3.54 29.63 -10.89
CA ILE A 448 3.74 29.08 -12.25
C ILE A 448 3.97 27.57 -12.15
N LEU A 449 3.19 26.81 -12.92
CA LEU A 449 3.19 25.36 -12.98
C LEU A 449 3.59 24.89 -14.37
N ASN A 450 4.45 23.87 -14.45
CA ASN A 450 4.80 23.21 -15.70
C ASN A 450 4.85 21.69 -15.52
N VAL A 451 4.70 20.95 -16.62
CA VAL A 451 5.00 19.52 -16.71
C VAL A 451 6.27 19.31 -17.51
N SER A 452 7.12 18.37 -17.08
CA SER A 452 8.29 17.96 -17.85
C SER A 452 8.27 16.45 -18.12
N PRO A 453 8.73 16.00 -19.30
CA PRO A 453 8.79 14.60 -19.71
C PRO A 453 9.94 13.83 -19.03
N SER A 454 10.17 14.10 -17.75
CA SER A 454 11.20 13.45 -16.95
C SER A 454 10.80 13.37 -15.48
N LEU A 455 11.29 12.35 -14.77
CA LEU A 455 11.11 12.18 -13.32
C LEU A 455 12.07 13.06 -12.47
N PHE A 456 12.94 13.79 -13.14
CA PHE A 456 13.82 14.83 -12.60
C PHE A 456 13.66 16.10 -13.43
N PRO A 457 13.53 17.30 -12.85
CA PRO A 457 13.61 18.52 -13.66
C PRO A 457 14.99 18.58 -14.34
N LEU A 458 14.98 18.78 -15.66
CA LEU A 458 16.16 18.86 -16.52
C LEU A 458 17.12 19.95 -16.01
N ILE A 459 18.35 19.56 -15.68
CA ILE A 459 19.51 20.44 -15.80
C ILE A 459 19.62 20.72 -17.30
N LYS A 460 19.47 21.99 -17.70
CA LYS A 460 19.61 22.36 -19.10
C LYS A 460 21.09 22.25 -19.48
N ASP A 461 21.37 21.34 -20.40
CA ASP A 461 22.10 21.70 -21.61
C ASP A 461 21.33 21.17 -22.82
N GLY A 462 21.25 21.99 -23.87
CA GLY A 462 20.28 21.95 -24.98
C GLY A 462 20.37 20.78 -25.96
N SER A 463 20.68 19.57 -25.50
CA SER A 463 20.60 18.36 -26.30
C SER A 463 19.79 17.32 -25.55
N ALA A 464 18.61 17.00 -26.07
CA ALA A 464 17.92 15.76 -25.72
C ALA A 464 18.73 14.58 -26.29
N GLN A 465 19.84 14.25 -25.66
CA GLN A 465 20.53 12.99 -25.85
C GLN A 465 20.77 12.34 -24.50
N GLN A 466 20.42 11.07 -24.50
CA GLN A 466 20.54 10.10 -23.42
C GLN A 466 21.99 10.09 -22.93
N GLU A 467 22.20 10.28 -21.63
CA GLU A 467 23.36 9.68 -20.98
C GLU A 467 22.92 8.59 -20.00
N PRO A 468 23.58 7.42 -20.01
CA PRO A 468 23.28 6.30 -19.15
C PRO A 468 24.10 6.40 -17.85
N LEU A 469 23.46 6.22 -16.69
CA LEU A 469 24.21 5.96 -15.46
C LEU A 469 23.56 4.83 -14.63
N GLU A 470 24.19 3.66 -14.76
CA GLU A 470 24.42 2.66 -13.70
C GLU A 470 23.29 2.32 -12.73
N SER A 471 22.13 1.96 -13.25
CA SER A 471 21.29 0.93 -12.61
C SER A 471 20.39 0.33 -13.70
N GLY A 472 20.22 -0.99 -13.70
CA GLY A 472 19.46 -1.73 -14.73
C GLY A 472 17.96 -1.43 -14.82
N PHE A 473 17.48 -0.29 -14.31
CA PHE A 473 16.08 0.13 -14.35
C PHE A 473 15.93 1.49 -15.05
N ARG A 474 15.51 1.48 -16.33
CA ARG A 474 15.08 2.69 -17.03
C ARG A 474 13.67 3.07 -16.57
N VAL A 475 13.53 3.98 -15.60
CA VAL A 475 12.23 4.54 -15.21
C VAL A 475 11.98 5.80 -16.06
N THR A 476 11.05 5.72 -17.01
CA THR A 476 10.54 6.86 -17.78
C THR A 476 9.31 7.46 -17.08
N GLY A 477 8.98 8.73 -17.28
CA GLY A 477 7.83 9.37 -16.61
C GLY A 477 7.84 10.89 -16.72
N CYS A 478 6.82 11.55 -16.16
CA CYS A 478 6.70 13.01 -16.16
C CYS A 478 6.59 13.60 -14.74
N SER A 479 6.94 14.87 -14.58
CA SER A 479 6.87 15.60 -13.31
C SER A 479 6.18 16.95 -13.46
N VAL A 480 5.18 17.21 -12.63
CA VAL A 480 4.55 18.52 -12.45
C VAL A 480 5.29 19.26 -11.35
N HIS A 481 5.69 20.50 -11.61
CA HIS A 481 6.54 21.26 -10.70
C HIS A 481 6.28 22.77 -10.79
N PHE A 482 6.68 23.49 -9.75
CA PHE A 482 6.75 24.95 -9.77
C PHE A 482 7.92 25.40 -10.65
N VAL A 483 7.68 26.39 -11.51
CA VAL A 483 8.73 26.99 -12.33
C VAL A 483 9.51 28.00 -11.49
N LEU A 484 10.83 27.78 -11.39
CA LEU A 484 11.78 28.62 -10.67
C LEU A 484 12.83 29.17 -11.64
N GLU A 485 13.56 30.21 -11.22
CA GLU A 485 14.71 30.75 -11.97
C GLU A 485 15.84 29.72 -12.08
N GLU A 486 16.10 29.00 -11.00
CA GLU A 486 16.98 27.83 -10.97
C GLU A 486 16.14 26.56 -10.77
N PRO A 487 16.22 25.57 -11.68
CA PRO A 487 15.48 24.32 -11.54
C PRO A 487 15.85 23.60 -10.25
N SER A 488 14.84 23.09 -9.53
CA SER A 488 15.05 22.35 -8.29
C SER A 488 14.16 21.12 -8.22
N ALA A 489 14.74 19.98 -7.86
CA ALA A 489 13.98 18.76 -7.56
C ALA A 489 13.00 18.96 -6.38
N GLY A 490 13.28 19.93 -5.50
CA GLY A 490 12.41 20.29 -4.39
C GLY A 490 11.12 21.00 -4.81
N ALA A 491 11.06 21.54 -6.04
CA ALA A 491 9.90 22.26 -6.57
C ALA A 491 8.85 21.33 -7.20
N VAL A 492 9.07 20.02 -7.19
CA VAL A 492 8.14 19.03 -7.75
C VAL A 492 6.90 18.90 -6.87
N ILE A 493 5.75 18.86 -7.51
CA ILE A 493 4.42 18.71 -6.89
C ILE A 493 3.93 17.28 -7.07
N HIS A 494 4.01 16.76 -8.29
CA HIS A 494 3.51 15.42 -8.61
C HIS A 494 4.43 14.74 -9.63
N ARG A 495 4.60 13.42 -9.53
CA ARG A 495 5.39 12.61 -10.47
C ARG A 495 4.56 11.43 -10.93
N GLU A 496 4.55 11.19 -12.23
CA GLU A 496 3.87 10.04 -12.84
C GLU A 496 4.89 9.17 -13.59
N PRO A 497 5.37 8.07 -12.97
CA PRO A 497 6.27 7.13 -13.64
C PRO A 497 5.51 6.22 -14.62
N LEU A 498 6.09 6.01 -15.80
CA LEU A 498 5.65 5.03 -16.78
C LEU A 498 6.28 3.66 -16.46
N ARG A 499 5.44 2.64 -16.30
CA ARG A 499 5.89 1.25 -16.12
C ARG A 499 6.27 0.63 -17.47
N PRO A 500 7.39 -0.11 -17.61
CA PRO A 500 7.59 -0.97 -18.76
C PRO A 500 6.50 -2.05 -18.77
N ARG A 501 5.79 -2.23 -19.89
CA ARG A 501 4.89 -3.37 -20.09
C ARG A 501 5.67 -4.44 -20.86
N ALA A 502 5.58 -5.70 -20.44
CA ALA A 502 6.08 -6.81 -21.23
C ALA A 502 5.11 -7.07 -22.38
N GLY A 503 5.57 -6.88 -23.63
CA GLY A 503 4.81 -7.28 -24.84
C GLY A 503 4.03 -6.20 -25.60
N ASP A 504 4.38 -4.91 -25.50
CA ASP A 504 3.69 -3.88 -26.31
C ASP A 504 4.32 -3.73 -27.70
N ALA A 505 3.57 -4.09 -28.75
CA ALA A 505 3.91 -3.83 -30.15
C ALA A 505 3.12 -2.66 -30.78
N GLU A 506 2.27 -1.93 -30.06
CA GLU A 506 1.32 -1.00 -30.72
C GLU A 506 1.22 0.44 -30.19
N ALA A 507 1.90 0.85 -29.11
CA ALA A 507 1.90 2.27 -28.68
C ALA A 507 3.34 2.82 -28.58
N SER A 508 3.61 3.94 -29.24
CA SER A 508 4.93 4.56 -29.19
C SER A 508 5.22 5.08 -27.77
N PRO A 509 6.47 4.99 -27.27
CA PRO A 509 6.85 5.53 -25.96
C PRO A 509 6.49 7.01 -25.75
N ALA A 510 6.40 7.78 -26.84
CA ALA A 510 6.03 9.19 -26.83
C ALA A 510 4.54 9.41 -26.52
N GLU A 511 3.64 8.60 -27.06
CA GLU A 511 2.19 8.69 -26.79
C GLU A 511 1.89 8.36 -25.33
N ARG A 512 2.55 7.33 -24.79
CA ARG A 512 2.39 6.93 -23.38
C ARG A 512 2.85 8.01 -22.41
N LEU A 513 3.95 8.69 -22.73
CA LEU A 513 4.43 9.83 -21.95
C LEU A 513 3.47 11.00 -22.03
N ARG A 514 2.92 11.29 -23.21
CA ARG A 514 1.92 12.33 -23.42
C ARG A 514 0.63 12.05 -22.63
N GLU A 515 0.16 10.81 -22.59
CA GLU A 515 -0.97 10.42 -21.72
C GLU A 515 -0.69 10.64 -20.23
N ALA A 516 0.52 10.32 -19.77
CA ALA A 516 0.91 10.58 -18.38
C ALA A 516 0.95 12.08 -18.07
N GLU A 517 1.46 12.92 -18.98
CA GLU A 517 1.41 14.38 -18.79
C GLU A 517 -0.03 14.91 -18.69
N LEU A 518 -0.95 14.38 -19.50
CA LEU A 518 -2.36 14.75 -19.49
C LEU A 518 -3.09 14.34 -18.20
N ARG A 519 -2.63 13.30 -17.50
CA ARG A 519 -3.15 12.88 -16.19
C ARG A 519 -2.50 13.61 -15.02
N ALA A 520 -1.17 13.70 -15.02
CA ALA A 520 -0.37 14.29 -13.95
C ALA A 520 -0.67 15.78 -13.75
N PHE A 521 -0.74 16.56 -14.83
CA PHE A 521 -0.81 18.02 -14.74
C PHE A 521 -2.09 18.56 -14.08
N PRO A 522 -3.30 18.08 -14.42
CA PRO A 522 -4.52 18.49 -13.71
C PRO A 522 -4.49 18.18 -12.20
N LEU A 523 -3.89 17.06 -11.80
CA LEU A 523 -3.74 16.70 -10.38
C LEU A 523 -2.83 17.70 -9.65
N GLY A 524 -1.66 17.99 -10.22
CA GLY A 524 -0.74 18.99 -9.65
C GLY A 524 -1.38 20.38 -9.54
N LEU A 525 -2.13 20.80 -10.57
CA LEU A 525 -2.88 22.07 -10.54
C LEU A 525 -3.93 22.08 -9.42
N GLN A 526 -4.69 21.01 -9.25
CA GLN A 526 -5.73 20.90 -8.21
C GLN A 526 -5.14 20.95 -6.79
N LEU A 527 -3.98 20.31 -6.57
CA LEU A 527 -3.27 20.34 -5.30
C LEU A 527 -2.86 21.77 -4.93
N VAL A 528 -2.37 22.55 -5.89
CA VAL A 528 -1.99 23.94 -5.64
C VAL A 528 -3.21 24.85 -5.50
N ALA A 529 -4.23 24.70 -6.36
CA ALA A 529 -5.43 25.51 -6.33
C ALA A 529 -6.29 25.30 -5.05
N SER A 530 -6.28 24.09 -4.48
CA SER A 530 -6.95 23.80 -3.20
C SER A 530 -6.17 24.32 -1.98
N GLY A 531 -4.94 24.79 -2.17
CA GLY A 531 -4.01 25.12 -1.11
C GLY A 531 -3.43 23.90 -0.40
N ALA A 532 -3.60 22.69 -0.95
CA ALA A 532 -3.00 21.46 -0.44
C ALA A 532 -1.48 21.42 -0.68
N ALA A 533 -0.99 22.12 -1.70
CA ALA A 533 0.43 22.30 -1.99
C ALA A 533 0.76 23.78 -2.25
N TRP A 534 1.90 24.27 -1.77
CA TRP A 534 2.43 25.60 -2.11
C TRP A 534 3.96 25.58 -2.15
N LEU A 535 4.56 26.58 -2.79
CA LEU A 535 6.01 26.73 -2.77
C LEU A 535 6.46 27.44 -1.47
N GLY A 536 7.24 26.75 -0.65
CA GLY A 536 7.84 27.32 0.56
C GLY A 536 9.01 28.26 0.27
N ALA A 537 9.43 29.02 1.30
CA ALA A 537 10.50 30.01 1.21
C ALA A 537 11.82 29.46 0.62
N HIS A 538 12.16 28.20 0.92
CA HIS A 538 13.37 27.52 0.45
C HIS A 538 13.25 26.92 -0.97
N GLY A 539 12.23 27.28 -1.75
CA GLY A 539 12.03 26.74 -3.10
C GLY A 539 11.64 25.26 -3.11
N ARG A 540 11.07 24.77 -2.01
CA ARG A 540 10.56 23.40 -1.85
C ARG A 540 9.04 23.40 -1.76
N THR A 541 8.39 22.40 -2.37
CA THR A 541 6.94 22.20 -2.23
C THR A 541 6.61 21.84 -0.79
N CYS A 542 5.72 22.61 -0.19
CA CYS A 542 5.15 22.41 1.13
C CYS A 542 3.71 21.94 0.98
N TRP A 543 3.23 21.16 1.95
CA TRP A 543 1.93 20.50 1.89
C TRP A 543 1.09 20.87 3.10
N ARG A 544 -0.21 21.05 2.89
CA ARG A 544 -1.16 21.35 3.96
C ARG A 544 -1.42 20.06 4.71
N ARG A 545 -1.11 20.08 6.01
CA ARG A 545 -1.31 18.97 6.95
C ARG A 545 -2.78 18.56 7.00
#